data_AF-M7SP83-F1
#
_entry.id   AF-M7SP83-F1
#
_cell.length_a   1.000
_cell.length_b   1.000
_cell.length_c   1.000
_cell.angle_alpha   90.00
_cell.angle_beta   90.00
_cell.angle_gamma   90.00
#
_symmetry.space_group_name_H-M   'P 1'
#
loop_
_entity.id
_entity.type
_entity.pdbx_description
1 polymer ?
#
loop_
_entity_poly.entity_id
_entity_poly.type
_entity_poly.pdbx_seq_one_letter_code
_entity_poly.pdbx_strand_id
1 'polypeptide(L)'
;MHSPSATTTTASNQQFLLSPAVEADIQALVRLYLVSLNTMYGFVDEAETRNDLQTYLALRRQPGFSCHTLHGEQAHRFFRITMMCAISCANQARHRPHRTAQCLEYYADAVTCVEEVTSEATPASLQALLLLIVFCLFYPRKGDIWKLLDYACRLTIELGYHTDDETEPDLPSSREGMVPLSNNHSGGIGSGPEGATAAAATASSPAETSQARGKLRRSTFWGLYAIERIVGQLFGRGSDLPETIITAEYPSSLHFPSGFSPLAADSIGGGGGGSNAALGVDQPTLQAMSIGHHYRLVYLRSEIFRAIYLPASPPNLGLDWLKEKYMTLYAWRRELAVSDDLAGVATLTCDVGRNRKQYKTGSQRRLQRLPFLPLMRKEIYAMRIPPPLPLSHISS
;
A
#
# COMPACT_ATOMS: atom_id res chain seq x y z
N MET A 1 -2.84 49.80 60.18
CA MET A 1 -3.03 50.41 58.86
C MET A 1 -2.14 49.69 57.86
N HIS A 2 -2.76 49.26 56.76
CA HIS A 2 -2.19 48.72 55.51
C HIS A 2 -1.56 47.32 55.49
N SER A 3 -2.42 46.35 55.14
CA SER A 3 -2.12 45.22 54.26
C SER A 3 -1.59 45.69 52.89
N PRO A 4 -0.89 44.80 52.17
CA PRO A 4 -1.18 44.57 50.75
C PRO A 4 -1.31 43.05 50.49
N SER A 5 -2.49 42.56 50.10
CA SER A 5 -3.00 42.49 48.72
C SER A 5 -2.30 41.41 47.89
N ALA A 6 -2.99 40.28 47.80
CA ALA A 6 -2.76 39.19 46.87
C ALA A 6 -2.83 39.67 45.42
N THR A 7 -1.83 39.29 44.62
CA THR A 7 -1.95 39.27 43.16
C THR A 7 -2.00 37.82 42.71
N THR A 8 -3.23 37.37 42.50
CA THR A 8 -3.59 36.16 41.78
C THR A 8 -3.06 36.26 40.35
N THR A 9 -1.99 35.55 40.02
CA THR A 9 -1.57 35.35 38.64
C THR A 9 -2.45 34.25 38.05
N THR A 10 -3.53 34.69 37.39
CA THR A 10 -4.38 33.85 36.55
C THR A 10 -3.57 33.41 35.33
N ALA A 11 -2.92 32.25 35.43
CA ALA A 11 -2.31 31.58 34.28
C ALA A 11 -3.42 31.21 33.30
N SER A 12 -3.34 31.81 32.12
CA SER A 12 -4.18 31.59 30.95
C SER A 12 -4.17 30.11 30.56
N ASN A 13 -5.20 29.39 30.99
CA ASN A 13 -5.48 28.03 30.60
C ASN A 13 -6.10 28.04 29.19
N GLN A 14 -5.29 28.32 28.16
CA GLN A 14 -5.67 28.11 26.76
C GLN A 14 -5.66 26.60 26.50
N GLN A 15 -6.82 25.97 26.73
CA GLN A 15 -7.09 24.61 26.30
C GLN A 15 -6.93 24.52 24.78
N PHE A 16 -5.97 23.70 24.35
CA PHE A 16 -5.67 23.37 22.96
C PHE A 16 -6.85 22.64 22.30
N LEU A 17 -7.83 23.39 21.78
CA LEU A 17 -8.75 22.85 20.79
C LEU A 17 -8.02 22.81 19.44
N LEU A 18 -8.12 21.68 18.72
CA LEU A 18 -7.64 21.53 17.35
C LEU A 18 -8.16 22.68 16.49
N SER A 19 -7.26 23.46 15.87
CA SER A 19 -7.70 24.53 14.98
C SER A 19 -8.22 23.95 13.66
N PRO A 20 -9.21 24.59 13.01
CA PRO A 20 -9.75 24.11 11.73
C PRO A 20 -8.68 23.99 10.63
N ALA A 21 -7.63 24.84 10.70
CA ALA A 21 -6.50 24.78 9.77
C ALA A 21 -5.67 23.50 9.95
N VAL A 22 -5.49 23.03 11.18
CA VAL A 22 -4.77 21.78 11.47
C VAL A 22 -5.58 20.58 11.02
N GLU A 23 -6.91 20.57 11.24
CA GLU A 23 -7.77 19.48 10.75
C GLU A 23 -7.73 19.37 9.22
N ALA A 24 -7.79 20.50 8.51
CA ALA A 24 -7.68 20.53 7.06
C ALA A 24 -6.31 20.02 6.56
N ASP A 25 -5.22 20.35 7.27
CA ASP A 25 -3.89 19.84 6.94
C ASP A 25 -3.79 18.32 7.16
N ILE A 26 -4.33 17.80 8.25
CA ILE A 26 -4.41 16.34 8.52
C ILE A 26 -5.16 15.63 7.39
N GLN A 27 -6.33 16.15 7.00
CA GLN A 27 -7.11 15.60 5.89
C GLN A 27 -6.31 15.60 4.58
N ALA A 28 -5.57 16.68 4.30
CA ALA A 28 -4.72 16.77 3.11
C ALA A 28 -3.56 15.77 3.15
N LEU A 29 -2.96 15.52 4.32
CA LEU A 29 -1.89 14.53 4.51
C LEU A 29 -2.41 13.09 4.35
N VAL A 30 -3.58 12.76 4.91
CA VAL A 30 -4.21 11.45 4.73
C VAL A 30 -4.56 11.21 3.26
N ARG A 31 -5.17 12.20 2.60
CA ARG A 31 -5.44 12.13 1.17
C ARG A 31 -4.15 11.95 0.36
N LEU A 32 -3.09 12.67 0.71
CA LEU A 32 -1.79 12.50 0.06
C LEU A 32 -1.29 11.07 0.21
N TYR A 33 -1.37 10.46 1.39
CA TYR A 33 -0.96 9.08 1.58
C TYR A 33 -1.71 8.14 0.65
N LEU A 34 -3.05 8.26 0.60
CA LEU A 34 -3.93 7.41 -0.19
C LEU A 34 -3.64 7.48 -1.70
N VAL A 35 -3.45 8.68 -2.25
CA VAL A 35 -3.20 8.86 -3.70
C VAL A 35 -1.76 8.56 -4.11
N SER A 36 -0.95 8.01 -3.19
CA SER A 36 0.49 7.99 -3.38
C SER A 36 1.16 6.71 -2.89
N LEU A 37 1.41 6.55 -1.58
CA LEU A 37 1.98 5.33 -1.00
C LEU A 37 0.99 4.18 -1.08
N ASN A 38 -0.29 4.45 -0.79
CA ASN A 38 -1.32 3.43 -0.87
C ASN A 38 -1.60 2.99 -2.32
N THR A 39 -1.32 3.84 -3.32
CA THR A 39 -1.37 3.43 -4.72
C THR A 39 -0.26 2.42 -5.06
N MET A 40 0.90 2.45 -4.39
CA MET A 40 1.98 1.50 -4.70
C MET A 40 1.88 0.19 -3.92
N TYR A 41 1.49 0.25 -2.65
CA TYR A 41 1.51 -0.92 -1.76
C TYR A 41 0.11 -1.39 -1.32
N GLY A 42 -0.90 -0.53 -1.40
CA GLY A 42 -2.33 -0.88 -1.29
C GLY A 42 -2.76 -1.67 -0.07
N PHE A 43 -2.13 -1.50 1.09
CA PHE A 43 -2.47 -2.22 2.33
C PHE A 43 -3.41 -1.42 3.26
N VAL A 44 -3.94 -0.28 2.82
CA VAL A 44 -4.91 0.52 3.58
C VAL A 44 -6.19 0.70 2.77
N ASP A 45 -7.35 0.43 3.39
CA ASP A 45 -8.66 0.66 2.79
C ASP A 45 -9.11 2.13 2.94
N GLU A 46 -9.64 2.70 1.86
CA GLU A 46 -10.06 4.11 1.84
C GLU A 46 -11.33 4.36 2.65
N ALA A 47 -12.29 3.43 2.65
CA ALA A 47 -13.53 3.57 3.40
C ALA A 47 -13.27 3.46 4.91
N GLU A 48 -12.43 2.50 5.32
CA GLU A 48 -11.98 2.35 6.71
C GLU A 48 -11.20 3.59 7.16
N THR A 49 -10.27 4.08 6.34
CA THR A 49 -9.49 5.30 6.63
C THR A 49 -10.40 6.51 6.91
N ARG A 50 -11.53 6.63 6.21
CA ARG A 50 -12.47 7.73 6.43
C ARG A 50 -13.07 7.69 7.84
N ASN A 51 -13.42 6.50 8.32
CA ASN A 51 -13.95 6.29 9.67
C ASN A 51 -12.86 6.49 10.73
N ASP A 52 -11.65 6.04 10.44
CA ASP A 52 -10.49 6.21 11.31
C ASP A 52 -10.14 7.69 11.47
N LEU A 53 -10.18 8.46 10.39
CA LEU A 53 -9.92 9.90 10.41
C LEU A 53 -10.95 10.66 11.25
N GLN A 54 -12.22 10.30 11.16
CA GLN A 54 -13.25 10.89 12.01
C GLN A 54 -13.00 10.58 13.49
N THR A 55 -12.65 9.33 13.79
CA THR A 55 -12.29 8.89 15.16
C THR A 55 -11.07 9.64 15.68
N TYR A 56 -10.01 9.74 14.87
CA TYR A 56 -8.77 10.42 15.18
C TYR A 56 -8.99 11.91 15.51
N LEU A 57 -9.77 12.61 14.69
CA LEU A 57 -10.11 14.02 14.93
C LEU A 57 -10.97 14.18 16.19
N ALA A 58 -11.92 13.27 16.43
CA ALA A 58 -12.74 13.29 17.65
C ALA A 58 -11.89 13.10 18.92
N LEU A 59 -10.95 12.16 18.90
CA LEU A 59 -10.01 11.92 20.02
C LEU A 59 -9.14 13.14 20.29
N ARG A 60 -8.54 13.73 19.24
CA ARG A 60 -7.66 14.90 19.37
C ARG A 60 -8.38 16.17 19.81
N ARG A 61 -9.72 16.25 19.70
CA ARG A 61 -10.53 17.36 20.24
C ARG A 61 -10.78 17.24 21.74
N GLN A 62 -10.59 16.07 22.34
CA GLN A 62 -10.88 15.88 23.76
C GLN A 62 -9.86 16.62 24.62
N PRO A 63 -10.30 17.42 25.62
CA PRO A 63 -9.39 18.10 26.52
C PRO A 63 -8.66 17.07 27.39
N GLY A 64 -7.33 17.15 27.43
CA GLY A 64 -6.49 16.21 28.20
C GLY A 64 -6.27 14.86 27.53
N PHE A 65 -6.55 14.73 26.23
CA PHE A 65 -6.24 13.52 25.47
C PHE A 65 -4.76 13.13 25.58
N SER A 66 -4.51 11.86 25.87
CA SER A 66 -3.18 11.26 25.85
C SER A 66 -3.21 9.97 25.03
N CYS A 67 -2.19 9.77 24.20
CA CYS A 67 -2.06 8.56 23.41
C CYS A 67 -1.83 7.29 24.26
N HIS A 68 -1.34 7.44 25.50
CA HIS A 68 -1.10 6.32 26.42
C HIS A 68 -2.38 5.67 26.96
N THR A 69 -3.53 6.34 26.85
CA THR A 69 -4.82 5.81 27.33
C THR A 69 -5.60 5.05 26.26
N LEU A 70 -5.03 4.93 25.05
CA LEU A 70 -5.66 4.25 23.94
C LEU A 70 -5.42 2.75 24.01
N HIS A 71 -6.49 1.97 23.82
CA HIS A 71 -6.44 0.51 23.78
C HIS A 71 -7.27 -0.05 22.63
N GLY A 72 -6.94 -1.27 22.22
CA GLY A 72 -7.63 -2.03 21.19
C GLY A 72 -7.85 -1.24 19.90
N GLU A 73 -9.06 -1.29 19.37
CA GLU A 73 -9.39 -0.70 18.08
C GLU A 73 -9.09 0.81 18.01
N GLN A 74 -9.32 1.57 19.08
CA GLN A 74 -9.03 3.00 19.08
C GLN A 74 -7.53 3.30 18.92
N ALA A 75 -6.66 2.48 19.54
CA ALA A 75 -5.22 2.58 19.37
C ALA A 75 -4.83 2.30 17.92
N HIS A 76 -5.38 1.26 17.30
CA HIS A 76 -5.13 0.95 15.89
C HIS A 76 -5.57 2.07 14.94
N ARG A 77 -6.79 2.61 15.11
CA ARG A 77 -7.29 3.72 14.28
C ARG A 77 -6.45 4.98 14.44
N PHE A 78 -6.11 5.33 15.68
CA PHE A 78 -5.25 6.48 15.97
C PHE A 78 -3.86 6.31 15.36
N PHE A 79 -3.24 5.15 15.59
CA PHE A 79 -1.91 4.82 15.08
C PHE A 79 -1.86 4.91 13.55
N ARG A 80 -2.87 4.34 12.87
CA ARG A 80 -2.94 4.33 11.40
C ARG A 80 -2.94 5.73 10.82
N ILE A 81 -3.86 6.60 11.27
CA ILE A 81 -3.94 7.99 10.80
C ILE A 81 -2.66 8.76 11.14
N THR A 82 -2.14 8.60 12.35
CA THR A 82 -0.90 9.26 12.78
C THR A 82 0.28 8.87 11.90
N MET A 83 0.45 7.58 11.60
CA MET A 83 1.51 7.09 10.72
C MET A 83 1.32 7.53 9.27
N MET A 84 0.09 7.54 8.75
CA MET A 84 -0.19 8.09 7.41
C MET A 84 0.23 9.56 7.31
N CYS A 85 -0.07 10.37 8.34
CA CYS A 85 0.37 11.75 8.42
C CYS A 85 1.90 11.86 8.49
N ALA A 86 2.57 11.05 9.33
CA ALA A 86 4.01 11.02 9.45
C ALA A 86 4.69 10.71 8.10
N ILE A 87 4.23 9.66 7.41
CA ILE A 87 4.75 9.22 6.11
C ILE A 87 4.49 10.28 5.03
N SER A 88 3.31 10.90 5.01
CA SER A 88 2.99 12.00 4.09
C SER A 88 3.88 13.22 4.31
N CYS A 89 4.16 13.59 5.56
CA CYS A 89 5.11 14.64 5.89
C CYS A 89 6.53 14.27 5.44
N ALA A 90 6.97 13.03 5.68
CA ALA A 90 8.27 12.52 5.21
C ALA A 90 8.41 12.61 3.69
N ASN A 91 7.35 12.25 2.96
CA ASN A 91 7.28 12.35 1.50
C ASN A 91 7.41 13.80 1.01
N GLN A 92 6.79 14.75 1.71
CA GLN A 92 6.85 16.18 1.36
C GLN A 92 8.13 16.89 1.84
N ALA A 93 8.85 16.34 2.81
CA ALA A 93 10.00 16.99 3.46
C ALA A 93 11.09 17.44 2.47
N ARG A 94 11.21 16.74 1.32
CA ARG A 94 12.14 17.08 0.23
C ARG A 94 11.90 18.47 -0.36
N HIS A 95 10.66 18.93 -0.39
CA HIS A 95 10.26 20.22 -0.97
C HIS A 95 9.81 21.23 0.08
N ARG A 96 9.53 20.76 1.29
CA ARG A 96 9.03 21.57 2.41
C ARG A 96 9.74 21.16 3.70
N PRO A 97 10.91 21.76 4.01
CA PRO A 97 11.72 21.35 5.15
C PRO A 97 10.99 21.35 6.50
N HIS A 98 10.02 22.27 6.69
CA HIS A 98 9.18 22.32 7.89
C HIS A 98 8.37 21.02 8.13
N ARG A 99 8.06 20.26 7.08
CA ARG A 99 7.38 18.95 7.21
C ARG A 99 8.24 17.92 7.93
N THR A 100 9.56 18.12 8.03
CA THR A 100 10.46 17.21 8.78
C THR A 100 10.13 17.22 10.27
N ALA A 101 9.91 18.39 10.86
CA ALA A 101 9.55 18.50 12.29
C ALA A 101 8.19 17.84 12.56
N GLN A 102 7.17 18.21 11.78
CA GLN A 102 5.83 17.63 11.87
C GLN A 102 5.82 16.11 11.68
N CYS A 103 6.64 15.61 10.75
CA CYS A 103 6.83 14.17 10.55
C CYS A 103 7.26 13.46 11.83
N LEU A 104 8.22 14.05 12.56
CA LEU A 104 8.76 13.48 13.79
C LEU A 104 7.80 13.62 14.97
N GLU A 105 7.00 14.69 15.01
CA GLU A 105 5.93 14.86 16.01
C GLU A 105 4.86 13.78 15.85
N TYR A 106 4.33 13.57 14.63
CA TYR A 106 3.40 12.47 14.38
C TYR A 106 4.02 11.12 14.72
N TYR A 107 5.27 10.87 14.32
CA TYR A 107 5.93 9.62 14.68
C TYR A 107 6.07 9.43 16.19
N ALA A 108 6.39 10.50 16.95
CA ALA A 108 6.48 10.44 18.40
C ALA A 108 5.14 10.05 19.05
N ASP A 109 4.02 10.56 18.53
CA ASP A 109 2.69 10.17 18.99
C ASP A 109 2.32 8.74 18.58
N ALA A 110 2.81 8.25 17.44
CA ALA A 110 2.51 6.90 16.99
C ALA A 110 3.26 5.84 17.80
N VAL A 111 4.54 6.09 18.17
CA VAL A 111 5.36 5.08 18.87
C VAL A 111 4.82 4.72 20.24
N THR A 112 4.03 5.59 20.88
CA THR A 112 3.41 5.28 22.17
C THR A 112 2.35 4.19 22.09
N CYS A 113 1.80 3.94 20.90
CA CYS A 113 0.78 2.92 20.67
C CYS A 113 1.36 1.62 20.08
N VAL A 114 2.67 1.57 19.78
CA VAL A 114 3.29 0.42 19.09
C VAL A 114 3.11 -0.89 19.85
N GLU A 115 3.31 -0.88 21.17
CA GLU A 115 3.14 -2.08 22.00
C GLU A 115 1.71 -2.62 21.91
N GLU A 116 0.71 -1.76 22.04
CA GLU A 116 -0.70 -2.11 21.94
C GLU A 116 -1.04 -2.65 20.53
N VAL A 117 -0.71 -1.91 19.47
CA VAL A 117 -1.10 -2.27 18.09
C VAL A 117 -0.31 -3.43 17.49
N THR A 118 0.70 -3.95 18.21
CA THR A 118 1.48 -5.13 17.80
C THR A 118 1.35 -6.29 18.80
N SER A 119 0.49 -6.16 19.80
CA SER A 119 0.31 -7.16 20.87
C SER A 119 -0.34 -8.46 20.39
N GLU A 120 -1.23 -8.39 19.41
CA GLU A 120 -1.97 -9.53 18.86
C GLU A 120 -1.55 -9.86 17.42
N ALA A 121 -1.66 -11.12 17.03
CA ALA A 121 -1.43 -11.57 15.66
C ALA A 121 -2.68 -11.35 14.78
N THR A 122 -2.91 -10.10 14.37
CA THR A 122 -4.10 -9.72 13.58
C THR A 122 -3.75 -9.00 12.28
N PRO A 123 -4.70 -8.90 11.32
CA PRO A 123 -4.55 -8.04 10.14
C PRO A 123 -4.21 -6.58 10.47
N ALA A 124 -4.78 -6.05 11.56
CA ALA A 124 -4.54 -4.68 12.00
C ALA A 124 -3.10 -4.49 12.49
N SER A 125 -2.54 -5.49 13.17
CA SER A 125 -1.13 -5.51 13.59
C SER A 125 -0.19 -5.61 12.40
N LEU A 126 -0.50 -6.44 11.40
CA LEU A 126 0.28 -6.51 10.16
C LEU A 126 0.29 -5.15 9.45
N GLN A 127 -0.86 -4.49 9.33
CA GLN A 127 -0.94 -3.16 8.74
C GLN A 127 -0.12 -2.12 9.53
N ALA A 128 -0.13 -2.19 10.86
CA ALA A 128 0.68 -1.33 11.71
C ALA A 128 2.19 -1.54 11.46
N LEU A 129 2.63 -2.79 11.34
CA LEU A 129 4.01 -3.15 10.98
C LEU A 129 4.38 -2.58 9.59
N LEU A 130 3.51 -2.70 8.59
CA LEU A 130 3.75 -2.17 7.24
C LEU A 130 3.91 -0.65 7.23
N LEU A 131 3.10 0.07 8.00
CA LEU A 131 3.24 1.52 8.18
C LEU A 131 4.59 1.87 8.82
N LEU A 132 5.04 1.12 9.82
CA LEU A 132 6.36 1.33 10.43
C LEU A 132 7.49 1.04 9.46
N ILE A 133 7.40 -0.04 8.67
CA ILE A 133 8.38 -0.39 7.63
C ILE A 133 8.48 0.75 6.61
N VAL A 134 7.34 1.21 6.07
CA VAL A 134 7.33 2.31 5.10
C VAL A 134 7.91 3.59 5.69
N PHE A 135 7.62 3.89 6.96
CA PHE A 135 8.25 5.04 7.63
C PHE A 135 9.76 4.88 7.80
N CYS A 136 10.23 3.68 8.16
CA CYS A 136 11.66 3.38 8.31
C CYS A 136 12.43 3.49 6.99
N LEU A 137 11.78 3.33 5.83
CA LEU A 137 12.40 3.64 4.53
C LEU A 137 12.78 5.13 4.43
N PHE A 138 11.98 6.04 4.98
CA PHE A 138 12.33 7.47 5.03
C PHE A 138 13.35 7.80 6.12
N TYR A 139 13.26 7.11 7.26
CA TYR A 139 14.11 7.34 8.43
C TYR A 139 14.69 6.02 8.98
N PRO A 140 15.75 5.46 8.35
CA PRO A 140 16.29 4.15 8.73
C PRO A 140 16.82 4.07 10.16
N ARG A 141 17.06 5.21 10.83
CA ARG A 141 17.52 5.27 12.22
C ARG A 141 16.40 5.16 13.25
N LYS A 142 15.13 5.18 12.83
CA LYS A 142 13.96 5.18 13.72
C LYS A 142 13.45 3.78 14.04
N GLY A 143 13.89 2.77 13.31
CA GLY A 143 13.54 1.38 13.60
C GLY A 143 14.53 0.42 12.94
N ASP A 144 14.56 -0.79 13.45
CA ASP A 144 15.27 -1.89 12.81
C ASP A 144 14.39 -2.47 11.70
N ILE A 145 14.58 -1.98 10.48
CA ILE A 145 13.79 -2.41 9.32
C ILE A 145 13.83 -3.93 9.11
N TRP A 146 14.93 -4.58 9.48
CA TRP A 146 15.10 -6.01 9.32
C TRP A 146 14.24 -6.80 10.28
N LYS A 147 14.18 -6.38 11.53
CA LYS A 147 13.26 -6.98 12.51
C LYS A 147 11.82 -6.75 12.10
N LEU A 148 11.47 -5.52 11.70
CA LEU A 148 10.11 -5.21 11.28
C LEU A 148 9.68 -6.06 10.07
N LEU A 149 10.55 -6.21 9.07
CA LEU A 149 10.30 -7.08 7.92
C LEU A 149 10.16 -8.55 8.33
N ASP A 150 11.06 -9.09 9.15
CA ASP A 150 10.99 -10.47 9.64
C ASP A 150 9.66 -10.75 10.36
N TYR A 151 9.26 -9.86 11.28
CA TYR A 151 7.96 -9.96 11.96
C TYR A 151 6.79 -9.88 10.99
N ALA A 152 6.80 -8.92 10.06
CA ALA A 152 5.72 -8.76 9.08
C ALA A 152 5.60 -9.99 8.15
N CYS A 153 6.71 -10.55 7.68
CA CYS A 153 6.74 -11.74 6.83
C CYS A 153 6.18 -12.96 7.57
N ARG A 154 6.60 -13.19 8.82
CA ARG A 154 6.09 -14.28 9.66
C ARG A 154 4.61 -14.13 9.95
N LEU A 155 4.16 -12.93 10.35
CA LEU A 155 2.75 -12.66 10.63
C LEU A 155 1.88 -12.82 9.37
N THR A 156 2.37 -12.42 8.21
CA THR A 156 1.67 -12.61 6.93
C THR A 156 1.47 -14.09 6.60
N ILE A 157 2.44 -14.94 6.93
CA ILE A 157 2.31 -16.40 6.78
C ILE A 157 1.31 -16.95 7.80
N GLU A 158 1.41 -16.54 9.06
CA GLU A 158 0.51 -16.93 10.14
C GLU A 158 -0.96 -16.58 9.85
N LEU A 159 -1.21 -15.42 9.25
CA LEU A 159 -2.53 -14.99 8.80
C LEU A 159 -3.01 -15.67 7.52
N GLY A 160 -2.18 -16.52 6.89
CA GLY A 160 -2.53 -17.22 5.65
C GLY A 160 -2.62 -16.30 4.42
N TYR A 161 -1.95 -15.13 4.42
CA TYR A 161 -2.07 -14.16 3.32
C TYR A 161 -1.31 -14.57 2.05
N HIS A 162 -0.47 -15.59 2.15
CA HIS A 162 0.36 -16.15 1.09
C HIS A 162 -0.35 -17.22 0.24
N THR A 163 -1.53 -17.67 0.66
CA THR A 163 -2.35 -18.66 -0.05
C THR A 163 -3.68 -18.07 -0.49
N ASP A 164 -4.35 -18.67 -1.48
CA ASP A 164 -5.70 -18.26 -1.90
C ASP A 164 -6.83 -19.03 -1.20
N ASP A 165 -6.50 -19.92 -0.25
CA ASP A 165 -7.50 -20.70 0.48
C ASP A 165 -8.34 -19.80 1.38
N GLU A 166 -9.50 -19.38 0.87
CA GLU A 166 -10.58 -18.80 1.67
C GLU A 166 -11.21 -19.90 2.52
N THR A 167 -10.49 -20.38 3.55
CA THR A 167 -11.11 -21.19 4.59
C THR A 167 -11.95 -20.26 5.47
N GLU A 168 -13.14 -19.90 4.98
CA GLU A 168 -14.27 -19.63 5.86
C GLU A 168 -14.39 -20.83 6.82
N PRO A 169 -14.40 -20.65 8.14
CA PRO A 169 -14.65 -21.74 9.06
C PRO A 169 -16.09 -22.23 8.82
N ASP A 170 -16.22 -23.37 8.15
CA ASP A 170 -17.48 -24.05 7.86
C ASP A 170 -18.36 -24.13 9.13
N LEU A 171 -19.50 -23.45 9.10
CA LEU A 171 -20.62 -23.75 10.00
C LEU A 171 -21.07 -25.21 9.74
N PRO A 172 -21.30 -26.02 10.78
CA PRO A 172 -21.57 -27.44 10.62
C PRO A 172 -22.85 -27.66 9.81
N SER A 173 -22.72 -28.35 8.67
CA SER A 173 -23.87 -28.72 7.85
C SER A 173 -24.72 -29.76 8.59
N SER A 174 -25.90 -29.32 9.04
CA SER A 174 -26.92 -30.23 9.58
C SER A 174 -27.43 -31.12 8.45
N ARG A 175 -26.78 -32.27 8.27
CA ARG A 175 -27.38 -33.46 7.69
C ARG A 175 -28.36 -34.06 8.70
N GLU A 176 -29.64 -33.71 8.60
CA GLU A 176 -30.71 -34.56 9.14
C GLU A 176 -31.95 -34.53 8.23
N GLY A 177 -32.34 -35.74 7.77
CA GLY A 177 -33.73 -36.20 7.83
C GLY A 177 -34.75 -35.66 6.82
N MET A 178 -34.96 -36.41 5.75
CA MET A 178 -36.12 -36.36 4.86
C MET A 178 -37.38 -36.94 5.51
N VAL A 179 -38.55 -36.25 5.49
CA VAL A 179 -39.92 -36.81 5.29
C VAL A 179 -40.90 -35.71 4.78
N PRO A 180 -41.91 -35.99 3.91
CA PRO A 180 -42.68 -34.98 3.16
C PRO A 180 -44.17 -34.78 3.55
N LEU A 181 -44.80 -33.81 2.88
CA LEU A 181 -46.25 -33.47 2.74
C LEU A 181 -46.92 -32.62 3.84
N SER A 182 -47.44 -31.44 3.47
CA SER A 182 -48.87 -31.23 3.14
C SER A 182 -49.34 -29.76 3.28
N ASN A 183 -50.18 -29.35 2.33
CA ASN A 183 -51.26 -28.36 2.37
C ASN A 183 -51.00 -26.84 2.53
N ASN A 184 -51.24 -26.16 1.40
CA ASN A 184 -52.40 -25.29 1.10
C ASN A 184 -52.80 -24.13 2.05
N HIS A 185 -53.19 -23.06 1.34
CA HIS A 185 -54.20 -22.03 1.63
C HIS A 185 -53.75 -20.68 2.22
N SER A 186 -53.54 -19.74 1.29
CA SER A 186 -54.39 -18.57 1.05
C SER A 186 -55.03 -17.84 2.26
N GLY A 187 -54.76 -16.54 2.32
CA GLY A 187 -55.79 -15.53 2.60
C GLY A 187 -55.72 -14.85 3.96
N GLY A 188 -55.21 -13.61 3.97
CA GLY A 188 -55.26 -12.73 5.14
C GLY A 188 -54.90 -11.30 4.77
N ILE A 189 -55.80 -10.64 4.06
CA ILE A 189 -55.75 -9.20 3.75
C ILE A 189 -56.13 -8.43 5.02
N GLY A 190 -55.28 -7.50 5.45
CA GLY A 190 -55.54 -6.56 6.54
C GLY A 190 -54.84 -5.23 6.28
N SER A 191 -55.65 -4.18 6.20
CA SER A 191 -55.38 -2.82 5.70
C SER A 191 -54.47 -1.96 6.60
N GLY A 192 -53.78 -0.96 6.01
CA GLY A 192 -52.78 -0.06 6.63
C GLY A 192 -53.33 1.05 7.56
N PRO A 193 -52.78 2.30 7.62
CA PRO A 193 -51.59 2.87 6.98
C PRO A 193 -50.69 3.75 7.91
N GLU A 194 -49.70 4.42 7.31
CA GLU A 194 -49.02 5.66 7.74
C GLU A 194 -47.87 5.63 8.79
N GLY A 195 -46.68 6.05 8.33
CA GLY A 195 -45.91 7.09 9.02
C GLY A 195 -44.47 6.76 9.42
N ALA A 196 -43.53 7.42 8.73
CA ALA A 196 -42.24 7.93 9.21
C ALA A 196 -40.93 7.26 8.70
N THR A 197 -40.42 7.89 7.63
CA THR A 197 -39.04 8.38 7.48
C THR A 197 -37.89 7.38 7.56
N ALA A 198 -37.54 6.89 6.37
CA ALA A 198 -36.19 6.72 5.81
C ALA A 198 -35.00 7.07 6.73
N ALA A 199 -34.39 6.03 7.30
CA ALA A 199 -32.95 5.97 7.52
C ALA A 199 -32.38 4.99 6.49
N ALA A 200 -32.05 5.49 5.30
CA ALA A 200 -31.34 4.73 4.29
C ALA A 200 -29.87 4.58 4.72
N ALA A 201 -29.63 3.63 5.62
CA ALA A 201 -28.31 3.02 5.74
C ALA A 201 -28.11 2.22 4.45
N THR A 202 -27.19 2.67 3.61
CA THR A 202 -26.77 1.97 2.40
C THR A 202 -26.13 0.65 2.81
N ALA A 203 -26.94 -0.40 2.96
CA ALA A 203 -26.48 -1.74 3.24
C ALA A 203 -25.81 -2.29 1.97
N SER A 204 -24.49 -2.11 1.87
CA SER A 204 -23.66 -2.86 0.92
C SER A 204 -23.85 -4.36 1.17
N SER A 205 -24.04 -5.14 0.11
CA SER A 205 -24.31 -6.58 0.21
C SER A 205 -23.15 -7.31 0.93
N PRO A 206 -23.40 -8.36 1.74
CA PRO A 206 -22.36 -9.16 2.39
C PRO A 206 -21.32 -9.73 1.42
N ALA A 207 -21.69 -9.94 0.15
CA ALA A 207 -20.79 -10.43 -0.89
C ALA A 207 -19.75 -9.37 -1.32
N GLU A 208 -20.15 -8.09 -1.37
CA GLU A 208 -19.26 -6.98 -1.78
C GLU A 208 -18.17 -6.72 -0.73
N THR A 209 -18.53 -6.82 0.55
CA THR A 209 -17.59 -6.62 1.66
C THR A 209 -16.60 -7.77 1.77
N SER A 210 -17.01 -9.02 1.52
CA SER A 210 -16.11 -10.16 1.46
C SER A 210 -15.09 -10.03 0.31
N GLN A 211 -15.55 -9.67 -0.89
CA GLN A 211 -14.67 -9.48 -2.03
C GLN A 211 -13.68 -8.32 -1.81
N ALA A 212 -14.11 -7.21 -1.20
CA ALA A 212 -13.23 -6.09 -0.86
C ALA A 212 -12.14 -6.51 0.14
N ARG A 213 -12.48 -7.30 1.15
CA ARG A 213 -11.51 -7.86 2.12
C ARG A 213 -10.50 -8.77 1.45
N GLY A 214 -10.93 -9.64 0.54
CA GLY A 214 -10.04 -10.49 -0.24
C GLY A 214 -9.05 -9.70 -1.12
N LYS A 215 -9.51 -8.60 -1.73
CA LYS A 215 -8.65 -7.68 -2.50
C LYS A 215 -7.61 -6.99 -1.62
N LEU A 216 -8.03 -6.47 -0.46
CA LEU A 216 -7.11 -5.80 0.49
C LEU A 216 -6.06 -6.78 1.03
N ARG A 217 -6.47 -8.01 1.38
CA ARG A 217 -5.57 -9.09 1.82
C ARG A 217 -4.51 -9.38 0.77
N ARG A 218 -4.91 -9.63 -0.48
CA ARG A 218 -3.96 -9.86 -1.59
C ARG A 218 -3.04 -8.66 -1.81
N SER A 219 -3.58 -7.46 -1.82
CA SER A 219 -2.78 -6.23 -1.98
C SER A 219 -1.77 -6.05 -0.84
N THR A 220 -2.16 -6.36 0.39
CA THR A 220 -1.30 -6.32 1.59
C THR A 220 -0.14 -7.30 1.48
N PHE A 221 -0.42 -8.56 1.09
CA PHE A 221 0.60 -9.58 0.86
C PHE A 221 1.61 -9.12 -0.21
N TRP A 222 1.13 -8.74 -1.39
CA TRP A 222 1.99 -8.36 -2.51
C TRP A 222 2.73 -7.05 -2.27
N GLY A 223 2.13 -6.12 -1.51
CA GLY A 223 2.77 -4.89 -1.05
C GLY A 223 3.95 -5.19 -0.13
N LEU A 224 3.77 -6.07 0.88
CA LEU A 224 4.86 -6.54 1.74
C LEU A 224 5.94 -7.26 0.93
N TYR A 225 5.55 -8.20 0.08
CA TYR A 225 6.47 -8.94 -0.79
C TYR A 225 7.33 -7.98 -1.62
N ALA A 226 6.72 -6.96 -2.22
CA ALA A 226 7.45 -5.99 -3.02
C ALA A 226 8.48 -5.20 -2.18
N ILE A 227 8.08 -4.73 -0.99
CA ILE A 227 8.98 -3.99 -0.09
C ILE A 227 10.14 -4.88 0.35
N GLU A 228 9.85 -6.10 0.83
CA GLU A 228 10.85 -7.06 1.29
C GLU A 228 11.87 -7.36 0.20
N ARG A 229 11.43 -7.67 -1.02
CA ARG A 229 12.32 -7.99 -2.14
C ARG A 229 13.18 -6.82 -2.57
N ILE A 230 12.62 -5.61 -2.61
CA ILE A 230 13.38 -4.41 -2.98
C ILE A 230 14.44 -4.12 -1.92
N VAL A 231 14.07 -4.15 -0.64
CA VAL A 231 14.98 -3.89 0.47
C VAL A 231 16.05 -4.97 0.55
N GLY A 232 15.69 -6.25 0.50
CA GLY A 232 16.62 -7.37 0.51
C GLY A 232 17.67 -7.29 -0.61
N GLN A 233 17.24 -6.96 -1.84
CA GLN A 233 18.17 -6.80 -2.96
C GLN A 233 19.08 -5.57 -2.83
N LEU A 234 18.59 -4.47 -2.27
CA LEU A 234 19.40 -3.26 -2.08
C LEU A 234 20.53 -3.47 -1.05
N PHE A 235 20.30 -4.29 -0.05
CA PHE A 235 21.26 -4.55 1.03
C PHE A 235 21.92 -5.93 0.98
N GLY A 236 21.62 -6.74 -0.04
CA GLY A 236 22.25 -8.06 -0.24
C GLY A 236 21.79 -9.14 0.73
N ARG A 237 20.57 -9.05 1.28
CA ARG A 237 19.98 -10.07 2.15
C ARG A 237 19.14 -11.06 1.32
N GLY A 238 19.17 -12.34 1.71
CA GLY A 238 18.21 -13.33 1.21
C GLY A 238 16.79 -13.03 1.68
N SER A 239 15.79 -13.54 0.95
CA SER A 239 14.38 -13.28 1.28
C SER A 239 13.85 -14.24 2.33
N ASP A 240 13.03 -13.69 3.24
CA ASP A 240 12.33 -14.46 4.28
C ASP A 240 11.01 -15.09 3.77
N LEU A 241 10.55 -14.75 2.56
CA LEU A 241 9.33 -15.27 1.93
C LEU A 241 9.66 -16.16 0.72
N PRO A 242 9.96 -17.46 0.87
CA PRO A 242 10.37 -18.28 -0.27
C PRO A 242 9.29 -18.35 -1.35
N GLU A 243 9.68 -18.28 -2.62
CA GLU A 243 8.71 -18.29 -3.73
C GLU A 243 7.87 -19.58 -3.77
N THR A 244 8.39 -20.69 -3.23
CA THR A 244 7.74 -22.01 -3.25
C THR A 244 6.49 -22.11 -2.40
N ILE A 245 6.29 -21.22 -1.42
CA ILE A 245 5.10 -21.23 -0.55
C ILE A 245 4.00 -20.30 -1.04
N ILE A 246 4.27 -19.47 -2.05
CA ILE A 246 3.36 -18.42 -2.50
C ILE A 246 2.38 -19.03 -3.52
N THR A 247 1.11 -19.13 -3.16
CA THR A 247 0.02 -19.49 -4.08
C THR A 247 -0.96 -18.36 -4.32
N ALA A 248 -0.85 -17.25 -3.58
CA ALA A 248 -1.70 -16.08 -3.72
C ALA A 248 -1.66 -15.48 -5.14
N GLU A 249 -2.83 -15.24 -5.73
CA GLU A 249 -2.96 -14.55 -7.01
C GLU A 249 -2.61 -13.06 -6.92
N TYR A 250 -2.13 -12.50 -8.03
CA TYR A 250 -1.94 -11.06 -8.14
C TYR A 250 -3.28 -10.31 -7.98
N PRO A 251 -3.33 -9.11 -7.36
CA PRO A 251 -4.59 -8.41 -7.04
C PRO A 251 -5.41 -7.98 -8.25
N SER A 252 -4.83 -8.01 -9.45
CA SER A 252 -5.50 -7.74 -10.72
C SER A 252 -5.27 -8.94 -11.62
N SER A 253 -6.10 -9.96 -11.50
CA SER A 253 -6.16 -11.04 -12.48
C SER A 253 -6.47 -10.38 -13.83
N LEU A 254 -5.51 -10.36 -14.76
CA LEU A 254 -5.58 -9.71 -16.08
C LEU A 254 -6.55 -10.48 -16.99
N HIS A 255 -7.81 -10.61 -16.58
CA HIS A 255 -8.85 -11.10 -17.46
C HIS A 255 -9.27 -9.95 -18.35
N PHE A 256 -8.53 -9.76 -19.44
CA PHE A 256 -8.99 -8.94 -20.54
C PHE A 256 -10.37 -9.46 -20.95
N PRO A 257 -11.42 -8.63 -21.03
CA PRO A 257 -12.67 -9.06 -21.62
C PRO A 257 -12.36 -9.66 -22.99
N SER A 258 -12.75 -10.93 -23.17
CA SER A 258 -12.51 -11.73 -24.36
C SER A 258 -12.87 -10.92 -25.62
N GLY A 259 -11.86 -10.45 -26.34
CA GLY A 259 -12.01 -9.60 -27.53
C GLY A 259 -11.05 -8.40 -27.62
N PHE A 260 -10.37 -8.02 -26.54
CA PHE A 260 -9.40 -6.92 -26.57
C PHE A 260 -8.00 -7.41 -26.98
N SER A 261 -7.60 -7.11 -28.22
CA SER A 261 -6.20 -7.21 -28.67
C SER A 261 -5.68 -5.78 -28.91
N PRO A 262 -4.81 -5.25 -28.04
CA PRO A 262 -4.22 -3.91 -28.19
C PRO A 262 -3.38 -3.76 -29.47
N LEU A 263 -3.03 -4.88 -30.11
CA LEU A 263 -2.25 -4.94 -31.36
C LEU A 263 -3.13 -4.96 -32.62
N ALA A 264 -4.46 -5.00 -32.51
CA ALA A 264 -5.36 -5.03 -33.67
C ALA A 264 -5.69 -3.64 -34.24
N ALA A 265 -5.19 -2.56 -33.64
CA ALA A 265 -5.49 -1.18 -34.07
C ALA A 265 -4.71 -0.73 -35.33
N ASP A 266 -3.72 -1.51 -35.80
CA ASP A 266 -2.90 -1.12 -36.96
C ASP A 266 -3.48 -1.57 -38.32
N SER A 267 -4.67 -2.16 -38.35
CA SER A 267 -5.31 -2.56 -39.61
C SER A 267 -6.79 -2.23 -39.65
N ILE A 268 -7.12 -0.98 -40.00
CA ILE A 268 -8.18 -0.59 -40.95
C ILE A 268 -7.93 0.90 -41.28
N GLY A 269 -7.58 1.16 -42.53
CA GLY A 269 -7.45 2.52 -43.06
C GLY A 269 -8.81 3.17 -43.33
N GLY A 270 -8.83 4.50 -43.17
CA GLY A 270 -9.57 5.44 -44.02
C GLY A 270 -11.09 5.57 -43.82
N GLY A 271 -11.52 6.70 -43.26
CA GLY A 271 -12.88 7.22 -43.43
C GLY A 271 -13.34 8.07 -42.25
N GLY A 272 -13.42 9.39 -42.44
CA GLY A 272 -13.67 10.37 -41.39
C GLY A 272 -15.08 10.37 -40.78
N GLY A 273 -15.19 10.99 -39.61
CA GLY A 273 -16.46 11.29 -38.94
C GLY A 273 -16.25 11.30 -37.42
N GLY A 274 -16.38 12.46 -36.79
CA GLY A 274 -15.90 12.71 -35.44
C GLY A 274 -16.62 11.95 -34.33
N SER A 275 -15.81 11.37 -33.44
CA SER A 275 -16.01 11.34 -31.99
C SER A 275 -14.75 10.70 -31.41
N ASN A 276 -14.02 11.44 -30.58
CA ASN A 276 -12.87 10.92 -29.83
C ASN A 276 -13.36 9.92 -28.77
N ALA A 277 -13.81 8.75 -29.19
CA ALA A 277 -13.87 7.57 -28.35
C ALA A 277 -12.46 6.96 -28.34
N ALA A 278 -11.53 7.63 -27.63
CA ALA A 278 -10.37 6.93 -27.12
C ALA A 278 -10.92 5.69 -26.39
N LEU A 279 -10.46 4.50 -26.77
CA LEU A 279 -10.78 3.22 -26.12
C LEU A 279 -10.40 3.34 -24.64
N GLY A 280 -11.33 3.85 -23.84
CA GLY A 280 -11.07 4.46 -22.55
C GLY A 280 -11.13 3.41 -21.47
N VAL A 281 -10.02 2.71 -21.25
CA VAL A 281 -9.83 2.04 -19.95
C VAL A 281 -9.80 3.16 -18.91
N ASP A 282 -10.63 3.02 -17.89
CA ASP A 282 -10.73 3.98 -16.80
C ASP A 282 -9.42 4.02 -16.01
N GLN A 283 -9.04 5.23 -15.58
CA GLN A 283 -7.81 5.50 -14.83
C GLN A 283 -7.57 4.56 -13.62
N PRO A 284 -8.56 4.21 -12.78
CA PRO A 284 -8.32 3.31 -11.66
C PRO A 284 -8.02 1.87 -12.11
N THR A 285 -8.66 1.37 -13.17
CA THR A 285 -8.35 0.06 -13.77
C THR A 285 -6.92 0.04 -14.34
N LEU A 286 -6.50 1.11 -15.02
CA LEU A 286 -5.12 1.25 -15.48
C LEU A 286 -4.10 1.20 -14.33
N GLN A 287 -4.42 1.86 -13.21
CA GLN A 287 -3.57 1.84 -12.02
C GLN A 287 -3.49 0.44 -11.41
N ALA A 288 -4.64 -0.23 -11.23
CA ALA A 288 -4.70 -1.59 -10.71
C ALA A 288 -3.87 -2.57 -11.56
N MET A 289 -4.04 -2.54 -12.89
CA MET A 289 -3.24 -3.33 -13.81
C MET A 289 -1.74 -3.02 -13.67
N SER A 290 -1.38 -1.74 -13.63
CA SER A 290 0.03 -1.34 -13.51
C SER A 290 0.66 -1.86 -12.22
N ILE A 291 -0.08 -1.85 -11.10
CA ILE A 291 0.35 -2.38 -9.80
C ILE A 291 0.53 -3.90 -9.87
N GLY A 292 -0.43 -4.63 -10.46
CA GLY A 292 -0.30 -6.07 -10.67
C GLY A 292 0.95 -6.42 -11.48
N HIS A 293 1.22 -5.66 -12.55
CA HIS A 293 2.46 -5.83 -13.33
C HIS A 293 3.72 -5.47 -12.55
N HIS A 294 3.68 -4.46 -11.68
CA HIS A 294 4.79 -4.12 -10.79
C HIS A 294 5.14 -5.28 -9.87
N TYR A 295 4.15 -5.89 -9.21
CA TYR A 295 4.37 -7.06 -8.36
C TYR A 295 4.96 -8.25 -9.13
N ARG A 296 4.45 -8.53 -10.33
CA ARG A 296 5.00 -9.59 -11.18
C ARG A 296 6.44 -9.29 -11.62
N LEU A 297 6.77 -8.04 -11.91
CA LEU A 297 8.14 -7.65 -12.23
C LEU A 297 9.08 -7.85 -11.03
N VAL A 298 8.65 -7.47 -9.83
CA VAL A 298 9.44 -7.68 -8.61
C VAL A 298 9.66 -9.18 -8.36
N TYR A 299 8.64 -10.00 -8.58
CA TYR A 299 8.75 -11.46 -8.51
C TYR A 299 9.78 -12.01 -9.50
N LEU A 300 9.66 -11.68 -10.80
CA LEU A 300 10.60 -12.14 -11.83
C LEU A 300 12.03 -11.69 -11.54
N ARG A 301 12.20 -10.45 -11.09
CA ARG A 301 13.50 -9.91 -10.71
C ARG A 301 14.09 -10.65 -9.50
N SER A 302 13.25 -11.00 -8.53
CA SER A 302 13.64 -11.79 -7.38
C SER A 302 14.18 -13.17 -7.77
N GLU A 303 13.46 -13.89 -8.64
CA GLU A 303 13.90 -15.21 -9.11
C GLU A 303 15.26 -15.14 -9.82
N ILE A 304 15.44 -14.16 -10.70
CA ILE A 304 16.70 -13.94 -11.41
C ILE A 304 17.81 -13.58 -10.43
N PHE A 305 17.53 -12.68 -9.47
CA PHE A 305 18.50 -12.27 -8.47
C PHE A 305 18.96 -13.45 -7.61
N ARG A 306 18.01 -14.24 -7.11
CA ARG A 306 18.30 -15.45 -6.33
C ARG A 306 19.12 -16.45 -7.11
N ALA A 307 18.83 -16.64 -8.40
CA ALA A 307 19.58 -17.58 -9.22
C ALA A 307 21.02 -17.12 -9.47
N ILE A 308 21.27 -15.82 -9.63
CA ILE A 308 22.59 -15.29 -10.03
C ILE A 308 23.47 -14.96 -8.82
N TYR A 309 22.91 -14.33 -7.78
CA TYR A 309 23.70 -13.64 -6.75
C TYR A 309 23.69 -14.31 -5.38
N LEU A 310 22.69 -15.14 -5.07
CA LEU A 310 22.60 -15.82 -3.77
C LEU A 310 23.41 -17.12 -3.63
N PRO A 311 23.75 -17.89 -4.68
CA PRO A 311 24.59 -19.08 -4.52
C PRO A 311 25.99 -18.71 -4.01
N ALA A 312 26.53 -19.51 -3.08
CA ALA A 312 27.87 -19.30 -2.51
C ALA A 312 29.00 -19.42 -3.54
N SER A 313 28.77 -20.17 -4.62
CA SER A 313 29.66 -20.30 -5.77
C SER A 313 28.96 -19.78 -7.02
N PRO A 314 29.67 -19.09 -7.94
CA PRO A 314 29.08 -18.63 -9.20
C PRO A 314 28.37 -19.78 -9.94
N PRO A 315 27.07 -19.67 -10.16
CA PRO A 315 26.31 -20.72 -10.82
C PRO A 315 26.70 -20.78 -12.30
N ASN A 316 26.85 -21.99 -12.84
CA ASN A 316 27.04 -22.18 -14.27
C ASN A 316 25.67 -22.09 -14.98
N LEU A 317 25.22 -20.87 -15.24
CA LEU A 317 23.97 -20.61 -15.94
C LEU A 317 24.22 -20.72 -17.45
N GLY A 318 23.69 -21.77 -18.06
CA GLY A 318 23.79 -22.00 -19.50
C GLY A 318 23.01 -20.98 -20.34
N LEU A 319 23.28 -20.95 -21.65
CA LEU A 319 22.57 -20.09 -22.60
C LEU A 319 21.05 -20.32 -22.59
N ASP A 320 20.62 -21.56 -22.35
CA ASP A 320 19.20 -21.91 -22.36
C ASP A 320 18.45 -21.31 -21.17
N TRP A 321 19.07 -21.24 -19.98
CA TRP A 321 18.51 -20.54 -18.82
C TRP A 321 18.32 -19.04 -19.12
N LEU A 322 19.31 -18.41 -19.75
CA LEU A 322 19.22 -16.99 -20.15
C LEU A 322 18.10 -16.76 -21.17
N LYS A 323 17.97 -17.65 -22.17
CA LYS A 323 16.88 -17.60 -23.15
C LYS A 323 15.53 -17.75 -22.46
N GLU A 324 15.38 -18.70 -21.55
CA GLU A 324 14.16 -18.92 -20.79
C GLU A 324 13.76 -17.65 -20.02
N LYS A 325 14.65 -17.10 -19.20
CA LYS A 325 14.36 -15.87 -18.43
C LYS A 325 14.09 -14.66 -19.32
N TYR A 326 14.79 -14.53 -20.45
CA TYR A 326 14.50 -13.50 -21.45
C TYR A 326 13.09 -13.66 -22.03
N MET A 327 12.70 -14.88 -22.40
CA MET A 327 11.37 -15.16 -22.95
C MET A 327 10.26 -14.88 -21.94
N THR A 328 10.46 -15.23 -20.65
CA THR A 328 9.51 -14.89 -19.58
C THR A 328 9.34 -13.38 -19.42
N LEU A 329 10.44 -12.62 -19.39
CA LEU A 329 10.40 -11.15 -19.31
C LEU A 329 9.77 -10.52 -20.56
N TYR A 330 10.06 -11.09 -21.73
CA TYR A 330 9.49 -10.64 -23.00
C TYR A 330 7.97 -10.88 -23.06
N ALA A 331 7.51 -12.05 -22.64
CA ALA A 331 6.10 -12.39 -22.54
C ALA A 331 5.37 -11.44 -21.57
N TRP A 332 5.88 -11.28 -20.35
CA TRP A 332 5.35 -10.32 -19.37
C TRP A 332 5.21 -8.91 -19.95
N ARG A 333 6.20 -8.44 -20.70
CA ARG A 333 6.13 -7.11 -21.32
C ARG A 333 5.08 -7.03 -22.42
N ARG A 334 4.92 -8.08 -23.23
CA ARG A 334 3.86 -8.11 -24.26
C ARG A 334 2.48 -8.03 -23.63
N GLU A 335 2.29 -8.70 -22.49
CA GLU A 335 1.03 -8.66 -21.74
C GLU A 335 0.75 -7.28 -21.12
N LEU A 336 1.78 -6.52 -20.74
CA LEU A 336 1.62 -5.18 -20.18
C LEU A 336 0.83 -4.26 -21.12
N ALA A 337 0.98 -4.38 -22.44
CA ALA A 337 0.23 -3.65 -23.47
C ALA A 337 0.06 -2.12 -23.25
N VAL A 338 0.89 -1.51 -22.40
CA VAL A 338 0.88 -0.07 -22.14
C VAL A 338 1.64 0.62 -23.27
N SER A 339 0.94 1.47 -24.02
CA SER A 339 1.55 2.47 -24.90
C SER A 339 2.44 3.40 -24.07
N ASP A 340 3.56 3.87 -24.63
CA ASP A 340 4.52 4.80 -23.97
C ASP A 340 3.84 6.09 -23.42
N ASP A 341 2.61 6.39 -23.87
CA ASP A 341 1.81 7.54 -23.44
C ASP A 341 0.95 7.31 -22.17
N LEU A 342 0.85 6.08 -21.65
CA LEU A 342 -0.03 5.72 -20.50
C LEU A 342 0.74 5.53 -19.18
N ALA A 343 1.56 6.53 -18.81
CA ALA A 343 2.44 6.44 -17.65
C ALA A 343 1.72 6.62 -16.29
N GLY A 344 1.58 5.53 -15.54
CA GLY A 344 1.34 5.53 -14.09
C GLY A 344 2.65 5.38 -13.28
N VAL A 345 2.61 5.54 -11.95
CA VAL A 345 3.81 5.39 -11.07
C VAL A 345 4.41 3.99 -11.16
N ALA A 346 3.55 2.97 -11.24
CA ALA A 346 3.98 1.59 -11.44
C ALA A 346 4.53 1.36 -12.86
N THR A 347 3.94 1.94 -13.92
CA THR A 347 4.50 1.92 -15.29
C THR A 347 5.91 2.53 -15.33
N LEU A 348 6.14 3.64 -14.62
CA LEU A 348 7.47 4.24 -14.51
C LEU A 348 8.48 3.30 -13.83
N THR A 349 8.09 2.53 -12.83
CA THR A 349 9.00 1.52 -12.24
C THR A 349 9.31 0.38 -13.22
N CYS A 350 8.32 -0.04 -14.01
CA CYS A 350 8.48 -1.03 -15.07
C CYS A 350 9.38 -0.53 -16.21
N ASP A 351 9.25 0.74 -16.60
CA ASP A 351 10.04 1.38 -17.66
C ASP A 351 11.49 1.67 -17.22
N VAL A 352 11.68 2.12 -15.97
CA VAL A 352 13.01 2.34 -15.38
C VAL A 352 13.76 1.01 -15.22
N GLY A 353 13.06 -0.09 -14.96
CA GLY A 353 13.65 -1.44 -14.95
C GLY A 353 14.19 -1.90 -16.31
N ARG A 354 13.70 -1.32 -17.42
CA ARG A 354 14.06 -1.70 -18.79
C ARG A 354 15.12 -0.80 -19.44
N ASN A 355 15.15 0.51 -19.16
CA ASN A 355 15.80 1.42 -20.11
C ASN A 355 17.32 1.63 -19.94
N ARG A 356 18.04 1.05 -20.91
CA ARG A 356 19.37 1.41 -21.42
C ARG A 356 19.23 2.72 -22.23
N LYS A 357 19.87 3.81 -21.77
CA LYS A 357 20.13 5.09 -22.47
C LYS A 357 19.06 5.56 -23.48
N GLN A 358 18.22 6.52 -23.09
CA GLN A 358 17.68 7.49 -24.04
C GLN A 358 18.05 8.92 -23.61
N TYR A 359 18.93 9.52 -24.40
CA TYR A 359 19.15 10.96 -24.43
C TYR A 359 18.03 11.62 -25.24
N LYS A 360 17.44 12.66 -24.66
CA LYS A 360 16.75 13.82 -25.25
C LYS A 360 15.66 13.57 -26.31
N THR A 361 14.44 14.02 -25.98
CA THR A 361 13.74 15.14 -26.66
C THR A 361 12.54 15.65 -25.84
N GLY A 362 12.47 16.97 -25.64
CA GLY A 362 11.24 17.77 -25.56
C GLY A 362 10.30 17.67 -24.35
N SER A 363 9.84 16.49 -23.96
CA SER A 363 8.60 16.36 -23.14
C SER A 363 8.83 16.26 -21.61
N GLN A 364 10.08 16.43 -21.16
CA GLN A 364 10.47 16.34 -19.75
C GLN A 364 9.89 17.42 -18.82
N ARG A 365 9.17 18.43 -19.33
CA ARG A 365 8.58 19.49 -18.49
C ARG A 365 7.32 19.07 -17.73
N ARG A 366 6.65 17.96 -18.08
CA ARG A 366 5.56 17.40 -17.24
C ARG A 366 6.00 16.32 -16.27
N LEU A 367 7.13 15.67 -16.52
CA LEU A 367 7.69 14.57 -15.69
C LEU A 367 8.32 15.04 -14.36
N GLN A 368 8.42 16.35 -14.12
CA GLN A 368 8.87 16.92 -12.84
C GLN A 368 7.76 17.10 -11.80
N ARG A 369 6.51 16.71 -12.11
CA ARG A 369 5.34 16.92 -11.23
C ARG A 369 4.86 15.66 -10.48
N LEU A 370 5.59 14.55 -10.53
CA LEU A 370 5.26 13.35 -9.74
C LEU A 370 6.31 13.13 -8.63
N PRO A 371 5.94 13.24 -7.34
CA PRO A 371 6.88 13.30 -6.22
C PRO A 371 7.57 11.95 -5.86
N PHE A 372 7.30 10.85 -6.56
CA PHE A 372 7.64 9.48 -6.13
C PHE A 372 8.93 8.90 -6.70
N LEU A 373 9.43 9.41 -7.83
CA LEU A 373 10.66 8.93 -8.46
C LEU A 373 11.95 9.05 -7.63
N PRO A 374 12.11 9.94 -6.62
CA PRO A 374 13.41 10.13 -6.00
C PRO A 374 13.66 9.31 -4.72
N LEU A 375 12.71 8.48 -4.23
CA LEU A 375 12.96 7.49 -3.16
C LEU A 375 13.96 6.43 -3.64
N MET A 376 13.62 5.74 -4.72
CA MET A 376 14.51 4.76 -5.38
C MET A 376 15.78 5.41 -5.96
N ARG A 377 15.71 6.65 -6.45
CA ARG A 377 16.87 7.31 -7.09
C ARG A 377 17.91 7.87 -6.11
N LYS A 378 17.52 8.39 -4.94
CA LYS A 378 18.49 8.95 -3.98
C LYS A 378 19.15 7.89 -3.12
N GLU A 379 18.47 6.79 -2.79
CA GLU A 379 19.08 5.71 -2.01
C GLU A 379 20.16 4.95 -2.80
N ILE A 380 19.95 4.74 -4.10
CA ILE A 380 20.97 4.18 -5.01
C ILE A 380 22.19 5.12 -5.16
N TYR A 381 22.00 6.44 -5.03
CA TYR A 381 23.11 7.41 -5.13
C TYR A 381 23.79 7.75 -3.80
N ALA A 382 23.08 7.68 -2.68
CA ALA A 382 23.61 7.98 -1.34
C ALA A 382 24.38 6.79 -0.72
N MET A 383 24.19 5.58 -1.23
CA MET A 383 24.89 4.36 -0.78
C MET A 383 25.95 3.86 -1.77
N ARG A 384 26.57 4.77 -2.54
CA ARG A 384 27.81 4.46 -3.25
C ARG A 384 28.89 4.09 -2.23
N ILE A 385 29.23 2.81 -2.17
CA ILE A 385 30.50 2.32 -1.65
C ILE A 385 31.61 3.19 -2.27
N PRO A 386 32.54 3.76 -1.49
CA PRO A 386 33.66 4.50 -2.07
C PRO A 386 34.39 3.59 -3.06
N PRO A 387 34.88 4.11 -4.20
CA PRO A 387 35.64 3.29 -5.13
C PRO A 387 36.81 2.65 -4.37
N PRO A 388 37.17 1.39 -4.68
CA PRO A 388 38.32 0.76 -4.05
C PRO A 388 39.54 1.67 -4.25
N LEU A 389 40.23 1.97 -3.15
CA LEU A 389 41.48 2.71 -3.18
C LEU A 389 42.40 2.05 -4.22
N PRO A 390 43.10 2.82 -5.07
CA PRO A 390 44.01 2.25 -6.04
C PRO A 390 45.08 1.44 -5.29
N LEU A 391 45.16 0.14 -5.60
CA LEU A 391 46.29 -0.71 -5.23
C LEU A 391 47.55 -0.12 -5.85
N SER A 392 48.22 0.73 -5.09
CA SER A 392 49.57 1.17 -5.36
C SER A 392 50.39 0.96 -4.09
N HIS A 393 51.46 0.20 -4.25
CA HIS A 393 52.51 -0.13 -3.28
C HIS A 393 52.23 -1.25 -2.29
N ILE A 394 52.36 -2.50 -2.78
CA ILE A 394 53.18 -3.51 -2.10
C ILE A 394 54.12 -4.13 -3.14
N SER A 395 55.40 -4.19 -2.78
CA SER A 395 56.54 -4.82 -3.45
C SER A 395 57.35 -3.95 -4.43
N SER A 396 58.26 -3.13 -3.87
CA SER A 396 59.68 -3.51 -3.70
C SER A 396 60.31 -2.64 -2.63
#